data_AF-A0A9X1UJU4-F1
#
_entry.id   AF-A0A9X1UJU4-F1
#
_cell.length_a   1.000
_cell.length_b   1.000
_cell.length_c   1.000
_cell.angle_alpha   90.00
_cell.angle_beta   90.00
_cell.angle_gamma   90.00
#
_symmetry.space_group_name_H-M   'P 1'
#
loop_
_entity.id
_entity.type
_entity.pdbx_description
1 polymer ?
#
loop_
_entity_poly.entity_id
_entity_poly.type
_entity_poly.pdbx_seq_one_letter_code
_entity_poly.pdbx_strand_id
1 'polypeptide(L)' 'MALIETHSLPVPAEAGRANALVLEIKGFWKRFFATAFNPYRPELHYMRGPGPAWRAKHGMDAPIRLKPR' A
#
# COMPACT_ATOMS: atom_id res chain seq x y z
N MET A 1 -46.38 35.47 -33.96
CA MET A 1 -45.20 34.59 -33.86
C MET A 1 -44.72 34.69 -32.42
N ALA A 2 -44.88 33.63 -31.62
CA ALA A 2 -44.42 33.60 -30.23
C ALA A 2 -43.04 32.94 -30.19
N LEU A 3 -42.06 33.60 -29.56
CA LEU A 3 -40.68 33.17 -29.49
C LEU A 3 -40.49 32.39 -28.18
N ILE A 4 -40.08 31.12 -28.29
CA ILE A 4 -39.89 30.24 -27.14
C ILE A 4 -38.43 30.35 -26.72
N GLU A 5 -38.18 31.07 -25.63
CA GLU A 5 -36.85 31.18 -25.04
C GLU A 5 -36.52 29.88 -24.28
N THR A 6 -35.43 29.23 -24.67
CA THR A 6 -34.95 27.99 -24.03
C THR A 6 -33.87 28.35 -23.02
N HIS A 7 -34.23 28.49 -21.74
CA HIS A 7 -33.25 28.71 -20.68
C HIS A 7 -32.66 27.38 -20.23
N SER A 8 -31.35 27.21 -20.43
CA SER A 8 -30.59 26.11 -19.83
C SER A 8 -30.20 26.50 -18.40
N LEU A 9 -30.58 25.67 -17.42
CA LEU A 9 -30.21 25.89 -16.02
C LEU A 9 -28.78 25.39 -15.79
N PRO A 10 -27.90 26.18 -15.15
CA PRO A 10 -26.56 25.72 -14.81
C PRO A 10 -26.63 24.63 -13.74
N VAL A 11 -25.90 23.54 -13.96
CA VAL A 11 -25.76 22.46 -12.98
C VAL A 11 -25.05 23.02 -11.74
N PRO A 12 -25.62 22.84 -10.53
CA PRO A 12 -25.03 23.39 -9.32
C PRO A 12 -23.65 22.76 -9.07
N ALA A 13 -22.62 23.63 -8.92
CA ALA A 13 -21.23 23.25 -8.69
C ALA A 13 -21.03 22.39 -7.41
N GLU A 14 -21.99 22.42 -6.49
CA GLU A 14 -22.01 21.66 -5.24
C GLU A 14 -22.00 20.13 -5.45
N ALA A 15 -22.56 19.64 -6.57
CA ALA A 15 -22.54 18.22 -6.91
C ALA A 15 -21.09 17.70 -7.12
N GLY A 16 -20.15 18.56 -7.52
CA GLY A 16 -18.75 18.21 -7.70
C GLY A 16 -18.00 17.96 -6.38
N ARG A 17 -18.38 18.68 -5.30
CA ARG A 17 -17.68 18.60 -4.01
C ARG A 17 -17.94 17.28 -3.28
N ALA A 18 -19.18 16.80 -3.31
CA ALA A 18 -19.54 15.49 -2.75
C ALA A 18 -18.82 14.36 -3.49
N ASN A 19 -18.78 14.43 -4.82
CA ASN A 19 -18.08 13.45 -5.66
C ASN A 19 -16.57 13.47 -5.41
N ALA A 20 -15.96 14.64 -5.24
CA ALA A 20 -14.54 14.76 -4.90
C ALA A 20 -14.22 14.11 -3.55
N LEU A 21 -15.03 14.37 -2.50
CA LEU A 21 -14.84 13.75 -1.19
C LEU A 21 -14.95 12.21 -1.26
N VAL A 22 -15.92 11.70 -2.00
CA VAL A 22 -16.11 10.24 -2.17
C VAL A 22 -14.91 9.61 -2.89
N LEU A 23 -14.34 10.29 -3.89
CA LEU A 23 -13.15 9.82 -4.59
C LEU A 23 -11.93 9.77 -3.67
N GLU A 24 -11.73 10.78 -2.84
CA GLU A 24 -10.64 10.84 -1.85
C GLU A 24 -10.77 9.71 -0.81
N ILE A 25 -11.97 9.53 -0.25
CA ILE A 25 -12.24 8.46 0.72
C ILE A 25 -12.00 7.08 0.07
N LYS A 26 -12.48 6.87 -1.16
CA LYS A 26 -12.25 5.62 -1.91
C LYS A 26 -10.76 5.37 -2.14
N GLY A 27 -10.00 6.41 -2.49
CA GLY A 27 -8.56 6.35 -2.67
C GLY A 27 -7.82 5.94 -1.40
N PHE A 28 -8.19 6.54 -0.28
CA PHE A 28 -7.67 6.19 1.04
C PHE A 28 -7.92 4.71 1.38
N TRP A 29 -9.17 4.25 1.29
CA TRP A 29 -9.53 2.86 1.61
C TRP A 29 -8.78 1.86 0.72
N LYS A 30 -8.65 2.15 -0.58
CA LYS A 30 -7.86 1.29 -1.49
C LYS A 30 -6.41 1.14 -1.03
N ARG A 31 -5.76 2.24 -0.60
CA ARG A 31 -4.38 2.24 -0.10
C ARG A 31 -4.26 1.50 1.24
N PHE A 32 -5.23 1.72 2.12
CA PHE A 32 -5.31 1.08 3.44
C PHE A 32 -5.39 -0.44 3.29
N PHE A 33 -6.35 -0.96 2.53
CA PHE A 33 -6.51 -2.40 2.34
C PHE A 33 -5.27 -3.04 1.69
N ALA A 34 -4.67 -2.38 0.69
CA ALA A 34 -3.45 -2.88 0.06
C ALA A 34 -2.25 -2.99 1.03
N THR A 35 -2.20 -2.13 2.05
CA THR A 35 -1.09 -2.11 3.02
C THR A 35 -1.39 -3.01 4.21
N ALA A 36 -2.60 -2.93 4.76
CA ALA A 36 -3.03 -3.69 5.93
C ALA A 36 -3.08 -5.20 5.68
N PHE A 37 -3.45 -5.60 4.47
CA PHE A 37 -3.51 -7.01 4.06
C PHE A 37 -2.33 -7.41 3.18
N ASN A 38 -1.25 -6.62 3.16
CA ASN A 38 -0.02 -7.04 2.52
C ASN A 38 0.57 -8.21 3.32
N PRO A 39 0.72 -9.41 2.73
CA PRO A 39 1.31 -10.53 3.44
C PRO A 39 2.68 -10.14 3.97
N TYR A 40 2.90 -10.35 5.27
CA TYR A 40 4.24 -10.21 5.83
C TYR A 40 5.17 -11.14 5.05
N ARG A 41 6.21 -10.57 4.42
CA ARG A 41 7.22 -11.28 3.64
C ARG A 41 8.48 -11.42 4.49
N PRO A 42 8.50 -12.36 5.45
CA PRO A 42 9.61 -12.52 6.37
C PRO A 42 10.94 -12.73 5.62
N GLU A 43 10.92 -13.26 4.38
CA GLU A 43 12.09 -13.47 3.52
C GLU A 43 12.89 -12.23 3.18
N LEU A 44 12.28 -11.04 3.26
CA LEU A 44 12.99 -9.77 3.12
C LEU A 44 13.68 -9.34 4.42
N HIS A 45 13.24 -9.89 5.55
CA HIS A 45 13.67 -9.50 6.89
C HIS A 45 14.57 -10.55 7.55
N TYR A 46 14.54 -11.82 7.11
CA TYR A 46 15.38 -12.90 7.61
C TYR A 46 16.59 -13.24 6.75
N MET A 47 17.07 -12.37 5.87
CA MET A 47 18.27 -12.70 5.08
C MET A 47 19.53 -12.08 5.68
N ARG A 48 19.87 -12.49 6.90
CA ARG A 48 21.26 -12.62 7.31
C ARG A 48 21.37 -13.96 8.00
N GLY A 49 22.06 -14.90 7.35
CA GLY A 49 22.41 -16.19 7.95
C GLY A 49 23.03 -16.01 9.33
N PRO A 50 23.32 -17.10 10.04
CA PRO A 50 23.55 -17.09 11.48
C PRO A 50 24.39 -15.89 11.95
N GLY A 51 23.74 -15.00 12.70
CA GLY A 51 24.35 -13.75 13.16
C GLY A 51 25.53 -14.01 14.11
N PRO A 52 26.33 -12.99 14.46
CA PRO A 52 27.49 -13.15 15.34
C PRO A 52 27.15 -13.84 16.67
N ALA A 53 25.99 -13.54 17.25
CA ALA A 53 25.52 -14.16 18.49
C ALA A 53 25.17 -15.66 18.35
N TRP A 54 24.74 -16.08 17.16
CA TRP A 54 24.53 -17.50 16.86
C TRP A 54 25.86 -18.21 16.63
N ARG A 55 26.81 -17.55 15.92
CA ARG A 55 28.17 -18.07 15.70
C ARG A 55 28.95 -18.26 17.00
N ALA A 56 28.79 -17.35 17.97
CA ALA A 56 29.41 -17.47 19.29
C ALA A 56 28.91 -18.71 20.07
N LYS A 57 27.69 -19.19 19.79
CA LYS A 57 27.11 -20.35 20.47
C LYS A 57 27.38 -21.67 19.76
N HIS A 58 27.59 -21.67 18.44
CA HIS A 58 27.63 -22.91 17.64
C HIS A 58 28.95 -23.12 16.88
N GLY A 59 29.88 -22.16 16.94
CA GLY A 59 31.26 -22.35 16.49
C GLY A 59 31.39 -22.76 15.01
N MET A 60 32.53 -23.38 14.68
CA MET A 60 32.82 -23.94 13.34
C MET A 60 32.15 -25.30 13.09
N ASP A 61 31.56 -25.90 14.15
CA ASP A 61 30.88 -27.20 14.11
C ASP A 61 29.41 -27.10 13.69
N ALA A 62 28.93 -25.90 13.37
CA ALA A 62 27.61 -25.69 12.84
C ALA A 62 27.42 -26.46 11.51
N PRO A 63 26.34 -27.25 11.34
CA PRO A 63 26.10 -28.04 10.13
C PRO A 63 25.86 -27.18 8.87
N ILE A 64 25.72 -25.87 9.05
CA ILE A 64 25.54 -24.91 7.96
C ILE A 64 26.94 -24.48 7.49
N ARG A 65 27.49 -25.20 6.51
CA ARG A 65 28.72 -24.82 5.80
C ARG A 65 28.49 -23.52 5.04
N LEU A 66 28.67 -22.39 5.71
CA LEU A 66 28.72 -21.08 5.07
C LEU A 66 29.95 -21.02 4.18
N LYS A 67 29.72 -20.77 2.88
CA LYS A 67 30.76 -20.70 1.85
C LYS A 67 31.93 -19.82 2.31
N PRO A 68 33.19 -20.31 2.28
CA PRO A 68 34.34 -19.47 2.56
C PRO A 68 34.36 -18.31 1.56
N ARG A 69 34.63 -17.09 2.06
CA ARG A 69 34.94 -15.95 1.19
C ARG A 69 36.27 -16.16 0.49
#